data_AF-A0A543BAN9-F1
#
_entry.id   AF-A0A543BAN9-F1
#
_cell.length_a   1.000
_cell.length_b   1.000
_cell.length_c   1.000
_cell.angle_alpha   90.00
_cell.angle_beta   90.00
_cell.angle_gamma   90.00
#
_symmetry.space_group_name_H-M   'P 1'
#
loop_
_entity.id
_entity.type
_entity.pdbx_description
1 polymer ?
#
loop_
_entity_poly.entity_id
_entity_poly.type
_entity_poly.pdbx_seq_one_letter_code
_entity_poly.pdbx_strand_id
1 'polypeptide(L)'
;MEYLTIEIPVHLWWRVDGCVDNSMAIDAVEAVIETTMVGSCVRDAGWRASAAFDGERDQYGWPPQRHPLPIVLRTAHWEWTLEQLDRWEPYATDSTSAEVRGLIAAALRDR
;
A
#
# COMPACT_ATOMS: atom_id res chain seq x y z
N MET A 1 13.91 8.16 13.10
CA MET A 1 13.00 7.26 12.37
C MET A 1 11.79 8.08 12.01
N GLU A 2 11.69 8.44 10.73
CA GLU A 2 10.67 9.38 10.26
C GLU A 2 9.45 8.62 9.76
N TYR A 3 8.29 9.15 10.09
CA TYR A 3 6.98 8.66 9.65
C TYR A 3 6.40 9.65 8.67
N LEU A 4 5.76 9.14 7.62
CA LEU A 4 5.06 9.92 6.63
C LEU A 4 3.63 9.41 6.52
N THR A 5 2.69 10.34 6.56
CA THR A 5 1.27 10.06 6.31
C THR A 5 0.97 10.42 4.88
N ILE A 6 0.39 9.48 4.13
CA ILE A 6 -0.04 9.71 2.75
C ILE A 6 -1.54 9.41 2.68
N GLU A 7 -2.32 10.35 2.18
CA GLU A 7 -3.73 10.12 1.87
C GLU A 7 -3.86 9.39 0.53
N ILE A 8 -4.23 8.11 0.59
CA ILE A 8 -4.35 7.25 -0.60
C ILE A 8 -5.83 6.88 -0.79
N PRO A 9 -6.45 7.21 -1.93
CA PRO A 9 -7.79 6.73 -2.26
C PRO A 9 -7.88 5.19 -2.19
N VAL A 10 -8.96 4.64 -1.64
CA VAL A 10 -9.16 3.18 -1.47
C VAL A 10 -8.81 2.38 -2.73
N HIS A 11 -9.26 2.81 -3.92
CA HIS A 11 -8.99 2.09 -5.17
C HIS A 11 -7.50 2.03 -5.54
N LEU A 12 -6.70 3.05 -5.17
CA LEU A 12 -5.25 3.03 -5.33
C LEU A 12 -4.58 2.20 -4.24
N TRP A 13 -5.13 2.22 -3.02
CA TRP A 13 -4.64 1.38 -1.93
C TRP A 13 -4.77 -0.11 -2.24
N TRP A 14 -5.84 -0.54 -2.92
CA TRP A 14 -5.97 -1.94 -3.36
C TRP A 14 -4.80 -2.42 -4.20
N ARG A 15 -4.21 -1.54 -5.02
CA ARG A 15 -3.00 -1.86 -5.79
C ARG A 15 -1.81 -2.09 -4.87
N VAL A 16 -1.62 -1.22 -3.89
CA VAL A 16 -0.57 -1.36 -2.87
C VAL A 16 -0.75 -2.66 -2.10
N ASP A 17 -1.95 -2.91 -1.56
CA ASP A 17 -2.25 -4.11 -0.77
C ASP A 17 -1.99 -5.38 -1.57
N GLY A 18 -2.46 -5.44 -2.83
CA GLY A 18 -2.26 -6.60 -3.70
C GLY A 18 -0.79 -6.84 -4.09
N CYS A 19 -0.03 -5.79 -4.43
CA CYS A 19 1.39 -5.92 -4.73
C CYS A 19 2.19 -6.39 -3.51
N VAL A 20 1.89 -5.84 -2.33
CA VAL A 20 2.54 -6.21 -1.08
C VAL A 20 2.17 -7.64 -0.68
N ASP A 21 0.90 -8.03 -0.77
CA ASP A 21 0.43 -9.39 -0.50
C ASP A 21 1.13 -10.42 -1.38
N ASN A 22 1.20 -10.16 -2.69
CA ASN A 22 1.89 -11.04 -3.62
C ASN A 22 3.39 -11.16 -3.32
N SER A 23 4.06 -10.05 -2.99
CA SER A 23 5.47 -10.09 -2.58
C SER A 23 5.66 -10.92 -1.31
N MET A 24 4.83 -10.71 -0.29
CA MET A 24 4.88 -11.51 0.95
C MET A 24 4.64 -12.99 0.68
N ALA A 25 3.70 -13.33 -0.19
CA ALA A 25 3.40 -14.72 -0.52
C ALA A 25 4.58 -15.43 -1.20
N ILE A 26 5.28 -14.77 -2.11
CA ILE A 26 6.49 -15.32 -2.74
C ILE A 26 7.64 -15.40 -1.74
N ASP A 27 7.92 -14.30 -1.04
CA ASP A 27 9.08 -14.19 -0.16
C ASP A 27 8.97 -15.14 1.05
N ALA A 28 7.75 -15.45 1.51
CA ALA A 28 7.50 -16.46 2.53
C ALA A 28 7.91 -17.87 2.08
N VAL A 29 7.69 -18.22 0.80
CA VAL A 29 8.15 -19.49 0.22
C VAL A 29 9.68 -19.53 0.16
N GLU A 30 10.32 -18.39 -0.08
CA GLU A 30 11.78 -18.24 -0.15
C GLU A 30 12.46 -18.01 1.22
N ALA A 31 11.68 -18.03 2.31
CA ALA A 31 12.12 -17.79 3.68
C ALA A 31 12.80 -16.41 3.91
N VAL A 32 12.43 -15.40 3.12
CA VAL A 32 12.86 -14.01 3.31
C VAL A 32 11.94 -13.34 4.35
N ILE A 33 12.25 -13.56 5.63
CA ILE A 33 11.39 -13.14 6.75
C ILE A 33 11.27 -11.61 6.86
N GLU A 34 12.34 -10.88 6.56
CA GLU A 34 12.37 -9.42 6.72
C GLU A 34 11.33 -8.71 5.84
N THR A 35 11.21 -9.11 4.57
CA THR A 35 10.24 -8.53 3.64
C THR A 35 8.81 -8.88 4.03
N THR A 36 8.59 -10.09 4.56
CA THR A 36 7.28 -10.49 5.11
C THR A 36 6.87 -9.61 6.29
N MET A 37 7.82 -9.25 7.16
CA MET A 37 7.55 -8.33 8.28
C MET A 37 7.22 -6.91 7.80
N VAL A 38 7.99 -6.38 6.85
CA VAL A 38 7.74 -5.03 6.29
C VAL A 38 6.38 -5.01 5.59
N GLY A 39 6.09 -5.99 4.74
CA GLY A 39 4.81 -6.10 4.06
C GLY A 39 3.64 -6.20 5.02
N SER A 40 3.76 -6.98 6.09
CA SER A 40 2.74 -7.07 7.14
C SER A 40 2.47 -5.71 7.78
N CYS A 41 3.51 -4.92 8.08
CA CYS A 41 3.36 -3.57 8.61
C CYS A 41 2.62 -2.64 7.62
N VAL A 42 2.94 -2.73 6.33
CA VAL A 42 2.31 -1.90 5.28
C VAL A 42 0.82 -2.22 5.18
N ARG A 43 0.46 -3.50 5.11
CA ARG A 43 -0.93 -3.94 4.99
C ARG A 43 -1.74 -3.62 6.25
N ASP A 44 -1.18 -3.88 7.44
CA ASP A 44 -1.84 -3.56 8.70
C ASP A 44 -2.17 -2.06 8.81
N ALA A 45 -1.28 -1.16 8.36
CA ALA A 45 -1.58 0.28 8.31
C ALA A 45 -2.78 0.60 7.42
N GLY A 46 -2.87 -0.03 6.24
CA GLY A 46 -4.01 0.06 5.34
C GLY A 46 -5.32 -0.41 5.98
N TRP A 47 -5.30 -1.59 6.57
CA TRP A 47 -6.46 -2.17 7.23
C TRP A 47 -6.92 -1.36 8.43
N ARG A 48 -6.00 -0.80 9.23
CA ARG A 48 -6.34 0.10 10.33
C ARG A 48 -6.96 1.40 9.86
N ALA A 49 -6.41 2.02 8.82
CA ALA A 49 -6.97 3.23 8.23
C ALA A 49 -8.37 2.97 7.66
N SER A 50 -8.53 1.84 6.96
CA SER A 50 -9.83 1.37 6.46
C SER A 50 -10.82 1.11 7.61
N ALA A 51 -10.40 0.46 8.70
CA ALA A 51 -11.26 0.14 9.84
C ALA A 51 -11.75 1.37 10.60
N ALA A 52 -11.02 2.49 10.54
CA ALA A 52 -11.42 3.75 11.16
C ALA A 52 -12.61 4.44 10.45
N PHE A 53 -12.95 4.03 9.23
CA PHE A 53 -14.10 4.54 8.50
C PHE A 53 -15.43 4.05 9.10
N ASP A 54 -16.33 4.97 9.41
CA ASP A 54 -17.61 4.73 10.10
C ASP A 54 -18.85 4.77 9.17
N GLY A 55 -18.64 5.06 7.88
CA GLY A 55 -19.72 5.12 6.89
C GLY A 55 -20.08 3.78 6.24
N GLU A 56 -20.94 3.85 5.22
CA GLU A 56 -21.37 2.69 4.44
C GLU A 56 -20.21 2.08 3.65
N ARG A 57 -20.01 0.78 3.82
CA ARG A 57 -18.98 -0.03 3.16
C ARG A 57 -19.56 -0.81 2.00
N ASP A 58 -18.70 -1.19 1.06
CA ASP A 58 -19.09 -2.09 -0.02
C ASP A 58 -19.28 -3.54 0.48
N GLN A 59 -19.68 -4.43 -0.43
CA GLN A 59 -19.89 -5.86 -0.16
C GLN A 59 -18.64 -6.61 0.33
N TYR A 60 -17.45 -6.02 0.16
CA TYR A 60 -16.16 -6.58 0.57
C TYR A 60 -15.64 -5.94 1.87
N GLY A 61 -16.40 -5.01 2.45
CA GLY A 61 -16.04 -4.32 3.69
C GLY A 61 -15.11 -3.12 3.49
N TRP A 62 -14.89 -2.65 2.25
CA TRP A 62 -14.08 -1.46 2.00
C TRP A 62 -14.90 -0.17 2.08
N PRO A 63 -14.29 0.95 2.49
CA PRO A 63 -14.88 2.28 2.29
C PRO A 63 -15.08 2.58 0.78
N PRO A 64 -15.84 3.64 0.43
CA PRO A 64 -16.01 4.04 -0.96
C PRO A 64 -14.66 4.20 -1.69
N GLN A 65 -14.59 3.78 -2.95
CA GLN A 65 -13.34 3.72 -3.73
C GLN A 65 -12.51 5.03 -3.77
N ARG A 66 -13.19 6.18 -3.69
CA ARG A 66 -12.54 7.51 -3.71
C ARG A 66 -12.28 8.08 -2.32
N HIS A 67 -12.70 7.39 -1.26
CA HIS A 67 -12.42 7.81 0.10
C HIS A 67 -10.89 7.78 0.34
N PRO A 68 -10.29 8.86 0.84
CA PRO A 68 -8.86 8.87 1.17
C PRO A 68 -8.62 8.09 2.46
N LEU A 69 -7.66 7.17 2.43
CA LEU A 69 -7.14 6.49 3.60
C LEU A 69 -5.86 7.19 4.08
N PRO A 70 -5.81 7.74 5.31
CA PRO A 70 -4.59 8.31 5.86
C PRO A 70 -3.64 7.20 6.32
N ILE A 71 -2.74 6.77 5.44
CA ILE A 71 -1.82 5.67 5.72
C ILE A 71 -0.55 6.23 6.37
N VAL A 72 -0.26 5.80 7.60
CA VAL A 72 0.94 6.20 8.34
C VAL A 72 1.96 5.08 8.30
N LEU A 73 3.11 5.34 7.67
CA LEU A 73 4.22 4.38 7.61
C LEU A 73 5.54 5.07 7.88
N ARG A 74 6.55 4.26 8.21
CA ARG A 74 7.94 4.72 8.20
C ARG A 74 8.32 5.05 6.77
N THR A 75 9.15 6.07 6.60
CA THR A 75 9.74 6.44 5.31
C THR A 75 10.31 5.23 4.56
N ALA A 76 11.09 4.38 5.24
CA ALA A 76 11.66 3.18 4.63
C ALA A 76 10.62 2.15 4.15
N HIS A 77 9.44 2.08 4.80
CA HIS A 77 8.37 1.19 4.35
C HIS A 77 7.67 1.75 3.11
N TRP A 78 7.60 3.07 2.96
CA TRP A 78 7.12 3.69 1.71
C TRP A 78 8.07 3.47 0.55
N GLU A 79 9.38 3.57 0.79
CA GLU A 79 10.41 3.26 -0.20
C GLU A 79 10.33 1.79 -0.63
N TRP A 80 10.25 0.87 0.32
CA TRP A 80 10.03 -0.55 0.04
C TRP A 80 8.72 -0.81 -0.72
N THR A 81 7.65 -0.07 -0.41
CA THR A 81 6.37 -0.18 -1.11
C THR A 81 6.50 0.22 -2.58
N LEU A 82 7.27 1.27 -2.90
CA LEU A 82 7.58 1.63 -4.30
C LEU A 82 8.31 0.50 -5.02
N GLU A 83 9.29 -0.14 -4.37
CA GLU A 83 10.01 -1.28 -4.95
C GLU A 83 9.06 -2.44 -5.26
N GLN A 84 8.07 -2.70 -4.40
CA GLN A 84 7.06 -3.74 -4.68
C GLN A 84 6.14 -3.35 -5.83
N LEU A 85 5.71 -2.09 -5.90
CA LEU A 85 4.92 -1.61 -7.04
C LEU A 85 5.72 -1.73 -8.35
N ASP A 86 7.01 -1.41 -8.33
CA ASP A 86 7.93 -1.58 -9.47
C ASP A 86 8.10 -3.05 -9.86
N ARG A 87 8.26 -3.95 -8.89
CA ARG A 87 8.38 -5.40 -9.08
C ARG A 87 7.18 -5.97 -9.84
N TRP A 88 5.98 -5.46 -9.56
CA TRP A 88 4.74 -5.97 -10.12
C TRP A 88 4.21 -5.19 -11.34
N GLU A 89 4.82 -4.05 -11.67
CA GLU A 89 4.45 -3.22 -12.83
C GLU A 89 4.36 -4.01 -14.16
N PRO A 90 5.27 -4.95 -14.49
CA PRO A 90 5.18 -5.70 -15.74
C PRO A 90 3.91 -6.58 -15.87
N TYR A 91 3.22 -6.83 -14.77
CA TYR A 91 1.99 -7.64 -14.71
C TYR A 91 0.73 -6.79 -14.55
N ALA A 92 0.87 -5.47 -14.45
CA ALA A 92 -0.27 -4.56 -14.34
C ALA A 92 -1.02 -4.45 -15.67
N THR A 93 -2.35 -4.52 -15.60
CA THR A 93 -3.24 -4.38 -16.77
C THR A 93 -3.92 -3.02 -16.85
N ASP A 94 -3.67 -2.13 -15.90
CA ASP A 94 -4.29 -0.82 -15.78
C ASP A 94 -3.29 0.24 -15.29
N SER A 95 -3.72 1.51 -15.31
CA SER A 95 -2.88 2.64 -14.94
C SER A 95 -2.77 2.89 -13.42
N THR A 96 -3.44 2.10 -12.58
CA THR A 96 -3.49 2.38 -11.13
C THR A 96 -2.12 2.23 -10.49
N SER A 97 -1.26 1.34 -11.01
CA SER A 97 0.14 1.20 -10.56
C SER A 97 0.94 2.48 -10.77
N ALA A 98 0.89 3.06 -11.97
CA ALA A 98 1.60 4.31 -12.27
C ALA A 98 1.07 5.48 -11.44
N GLU A 99 -0.25 5.56 -11.24
CA GLU A 99 -0.88 6.61 -10.44
C GLU A 99 -0.46 6.57 -8.97
N VAL A 100 -0.57 5.40 -8.33
CA VAL A 100 -0.21 5.25 -6.91
C VAL A 100 1.29 5.41 -6.68
N ARG A 101 2.14 4.96 -7.62
CA ARG A 101 3.59 5.20 -7.59
C ARG A 101 3.90 6.69 -7.66
N GLY A 102 3.25 7.42 -8.56
CA GLY A 102 3.43 8.87 -8.69
C GLY A 102 3.08 9.61 -7.40
N LEU A 103 1.98 9.21 -6.76
CA LEU A 103 1.51 9.78 -5.50
C LEU A 103 2.49 9.52 -4.35
N ILE A 104 2.96 8.28 -4.16
CA ILE A 104 3.93 7.95 -3.11
C ILE A 104 5.26 8.65 -3.37
N ALA A 105 5.76 8.62 -4.62
CA ALA A 105 7.03 9.24 -4.97
C ALA A 105 7.00 10.76 -4.81
N ALA A 106 5.87 11.43 -5.07
CA ALA A 106 5.72 12.85 -4.78
C ALA A 106 5.81 13.14 -3.28
N ALA A 107 5.06 12.40 -2.46
CA ALA A 107 5.08 12.58 -1.01
C ALA A 107 6.48 12.32 -0.40
N LEU A 108 7.26 11.39 -0.95
CA LEU A 108 8.63 11.14 -0.50
C LEU A 108 9.63 12.21 -0.97
N ARG A 109 9.33 13.01 -1.99
CA ARG A 109 10.18 14.14 -2.42
C ARG A 109 9.94 15.40 -1.61
N ASP A 110 8.71 15.58 -1.12
CA ASP A 110 8.28 16.78 -0.39
C ASP A 110 8.54 16.68 1.13
N ARG A 111 9.26 15.64 1.58
CA ARG A 111 9.62 15.39 2.98
C ARG A 111 10.85 16.14 3.45
#